data_AF-A0A6M0RPX2-F1
#
_entry.id   AF-A0A6M0RPX2-F1
#
_cell.length_a   1.000
_cell.length_b   1.000
_cell.length_c   1.000
_cell.angle_alpha   90.00
_cell.angle_beta   90.00
_cell.angle_gamma   90.00
#
_symmetry.space_group_name_H-M   'P 1'
#
loop_
_entity.id
_entity.type
_entity.pdbx_description
1 polymer ?
#
loop_
_entity_poly.entity_id
_entity_poly.type
_entity_poly.pdbx_seq_one_letter_code
_entity_poly.pdbx_strand_id
1 'polypeptide(L)' 'DRQYTFVLQHSVLGRVEGEGWIAPSSIVQQYWALQDRQMRTGFETLYRLSPKRYHFSGGIMAGHHLTSTMEAVVERHQS' A
#
# COMPACT_ATOMS: atom_id res chain seq x y z
N ASP A 1 17.98 2.35 4.39
CA ASP A 1 16.66 2.08 3.80
C ASP A 1 16.80 1.07 2.67
N ARG A 2 15.73 0.33 2.36
CA ARG A 2 15.72 -0.66 1.27
C ARG A 2 14.58 -0.38 0.31
N GLN A 3 14.88 -0.26 -0.98
CA GLN A 3 13.88 -0.16 -2.03
C GLN A 3 13.56 -1.55 -2.60
N TYR A 4 12.31 -1.77 -2.98
CA TYR A 4 11.84 -3.01 -3.59
C TYR A 4 10.78 -2.76 -4.65
N THR A 5 10.60 -3.73 -5.55
CA THR A 5 9.48 -3.82 -6.49
C THR A 5 8.74 -5.14 -6.28
N PHE A 6 7.47 -5.18 -6.67
CA PHE A 6 6.65 -6.38 -6.54
C PHE A 6 5.57 -6.47 -7.62
N VAL A 7 5.03 -7.68 -7.79
CA VAL A 7 3.86 -7.97 -8.62
C VAL A 7 2.88 -8.80 -7.79
N LEU A 8 1.63 -8.36 -7.69
CA LEU A 8 0.55 -9.15 -7.10
C LEU A 8 -0.38 -9.61 -8.21
N GLN A 9 -0.57 -10.92 -8.32
CA GLN A 9 -1.48 -11.51 -9.32
C GLN A 9 -2.94 -11.51 -8.86
N HIS A 10 -3.17 -11.56 -7.55
CA HIS A 10 -4.50 -11.63 -6.95
C HIS A 10 -4.71 -10.47 -5.99
N SER A 11 -5.44 -9.45 -6.45
CA SER A 11 -5.93 -8.33 -5.64
C SER A 11 -7.34 -7.96 -6.06
N VAL A 12 -8.02 -7.12 -5.27
CA VAL A 12 -9.34 -6.55 -5.63
C VAL A 12 -9.28 -5.75 -6.94
N LEU A 13 -8.10 -5.20 -7.28
CA LEU A 13 -7.86 -4.46 -8.52
C LEU A 13 -7.38 -5.36 -9.67
N GLY A 14 -7.33 -6.68 -9.48
CA GLY A 14 -6.73 -7.62 -10.42
C GLY A 14 -5.21 -7.69 -10.26
N ARG A 15 -4.49 -7.74 -11.37
CA ARG A 15 -3.02 -7.77 -11.36
C ARG A 15 -2.49 -6.36 -11.13
N VAL A 16 -1.62 -6.19 -10.14
CA VAL A 16 -0.98 -4.91 -9.85
C VAL A 16 0.55 -5.06 -9.84
N GLU A 17 1.23 -4.01 -10.28
CA GLU A 17 2.67 -3.82 -10.10
C GLU A 17 2.86 -2.69 -9.09
N GLY A 18 3.96 -2.75 -8.34
CA GLY A 18 4.25 -1.71 -7.37
C GLY A 18 5.70 -1.68 -6.93
N GLU A 19 5.98 -0.66 -6.15
CA GLU A 19 7.28 -0.39 -5.57
C GLU A 19 7.14 0.17 -4.16
N GLY A 20 8.19 0.05 -3.36
CA GLY A 20 8.16 0.56 -2.01
C GLY A 20 9.52 0.69 -1.36
N TRP A 21 9.49 1.29 -0.18
CA TRP A 21 10.63 1.62 0.65
C TRP A 21 10.39 1.08 2.06
N ILE A 22 11.38 0.37 2.58
CA ILE A 22 11.46 -0.03 3.99
C ILE A 22 12.44 0.92 4.67
N ALA A 23 11.89 1.86 5.43
CA ALA A 23 12.60 2.81 6.28
C ALA A 23 12.65 2.28 7.73
N PRO A 24 13.42 2.90 8.65
CA PRO A 24 13.60 2.36 10.00
C PRO A 24 12.30 2.32 10.83
N SER A 25 11.39 3.26 10.57
CA SER A 25 10.12 3.42 11.29
C SER A 25 8.90 3.22 10.40
N SER A 26 9.05 3.06 9.08
CA SER A 26 7.90 2.97 8.18
C SER A 26 8.14 2.08 6.97
N ILE A 27 7.04 1.58 6.41
CA ILE A 27 6.98 1.04 5.05
C ILE A 27 6.10 1.98 4.25
N VAL A 28 6.55 2.38 3.07
CA VAL A 28 5.79 3.22 2.14
C VAL A 28 5.80 2.52 0.79
N GLN A 29 4.64 2.35 0.18
CA GLN A 29 4.53 1.71 -1.12
C GLN A 29 3.45 2.35 -1.98
N GLN A 30 3.62 2.21 -3.29
CA GLN A 30 2.62 2.56 -4.28
C GLN A 30 2.47 1.43 -5.28
N TYR A 31 1.31 1.35 -5.90
CA TYR A 31 0.99 0.34 -6.91
C TYR A 31 0.07 0.91 -7.99
N TRP A 32 0.06 0.24 -9.14
CA TRP A 32 -0.81 0.53 -10.27
C TRP A 32 -1.41 -0.77 -10.82
N ALA A 33 -2.70 -0.73 -11.13
CA ALA A 33 -3.40 -1.85 -11.74
C ALA A 33 -3.03 -1.97 -13.22
N LEU A 34 -2.67 -3.19 -13.64
CA LEU A 34 -2.37 -3.49 -15.02
C LEU A 34 -3.65 -3.76 -15.80
N GLN A 35 -3.71 -3.26 -17.04
CA GLN A 35 -4.87 -3.41 -17.93
C GLN A 35 -6.18 -2.83 -17.37
N ASP A 36 -6.08 -1.92 -16.40
CA ASP A 36 -7.23 -1.25 -15.81
C ASP A 36 -7.60 0.02 -16.59
N ARG A 37 -8.83 0.06 -17.11
CA ARG A 37 -9.32 1.20 -17.91
C ARG A 37 -9.46 2.48 -17.09
N GLN A 38 -9.63 2.35 -15.78
CA GLN A 38 -9.76 3.49 -14.85
C GLN A 38 -8.40 4.02 -14.38
N MET A 39 -7.29 3.41 -14.84
CA MET A 39 -5.93 3.80 -14.44
C MET A 39 -5.79 3.86 -12.92
N ARG A 40 -6.33 2.86 -12.21
CA ARG A 40 -6.33 2.87 -10.75
C ARG A 40 -4.91 2.68 -10.24
N THR A 41 -4.52 3.58 -9.36
CA THR A 41 -3.29 3.50 -8.58
C THR A 41 -3.64 3.51 -7.10
N GLY A 42 -2.70 3.16 -6.26
CA GLY A 42 -2.87 3.29 -4.83
C GLY A 42 -1.55 3.45 -4.12
N PHE A 43 -1.65 3.86 -2.86
CA PHE A 43 -0.52 3.95 -1.96
C PHE A 43 -0.91 3.40 -0.60
N GLU A 44 0.08 2.93 0.13
CA GLU A 44 -0.06 2.48 1.51
C GLU A 44 1.18 2.89 2.29
N THR A 45 0.96 3.31 3.53
CA THR A 45 2.00 3.57 4.51
C THR A 45 1.70 2.82 5.79
N LEU A 46 2.71 2.18 6.36
CA LEU A 46 2.69 1.61 7.70
C LEU A 46 3.75 2.33 8.54
N TYR A 47 3.33 3.18 9.48
CA TYR A 47 4.22 3.86 10.42
C TYR A 47 4.21 3.14 11.77
N ARG A 48 5.36 2.79 12.31
CA ARG A 48 5.49 2.05 13.57
C ARG A 48 5.19 2.96 14.76
N LEU A 49 4.11 2.63 15.49
CA LEU A 49 3.74 3.29 16.74
C LEU A 49 4.38 2.61 17.96
N SER A 50 4.54 1.29 17.90
CA SER A 50 5.21 0.48 18.93
C SER A 50 5.77 -0.81 18.31
N PRO A 51 6.46 -1.68 19.05
CA PRO A 51 6.97 -2.94 18.49
C PRO A 51 5.94 -3.85 17.81
N LYS A 52 4.65 -3.74 18.17
CA LYS A 52 3.58 -4.56 17.59
C LYS A 52 2.48 -3.75 16.91
N ARG A 53 2.46 -2.42 17.03
CA ARG A 53 1.38 -1.57 16.49
C ARG A 53 1.90 -0.63 15.42
N TYR A 54 1.12 -0.47 14.36
CA TYR A 54 1.42 0.38 13.24
C TYR A 54 0.20 1.22 12.88
N HIS A 55 0.42 2.48 12.55
CA HIS A 55 -0.57 3.31 11.89
C HIS A 55 -0.53 3.00 10.40
N PHE A 56 -1.65 2.52 9.87
CA PHE A 56 -1.87 2.29 8.46
C PHE A 56 -2.63 3.48 7.87
N SER A 57 -2.15 3.99 6.76
CA SER A 57 -2.87 4.93 5.90
C SER A 57 -2.70 4.51 4.46
N GLY A 58 -3.80 4.46 3.72
CA GLY A 58 -3.77 4.11 2.32
C GLY A 58 -4.91 4.72 1.54
N GLY A 59 -4.77 4.74 0.22
CA GLY A 59 -5.77 5.27 -0.67
C GLY A 59 -5.69 4.65 -2.06
N ILE A 60 -6.82 4.67 -2.75
CA ILE A 60 -6.95 4.29 -4.15
C ILE A 60 -7.34 5.54 -4.94
N MET A 61 -6.64 5.74 -6.05
CA MET A 61 -6.90 6.81 -7.02
C MET A 61 -7.48 6.21 -8.29
N ALA A 62 -8.32 6.95 -9.01
CA ALA A 62 -8.64 6.71 -10.41
C ALA A 62 -8.23 7.94 -11.21
N GLY A 63 -7.14 7.84 -11.97
CA GLY A 63 -6.46 9.02 -12.51
C GLY A 63 -5.98 9.94 -11.38
N HIS A 64 -6.52 11.17 -11.32
CA HIS A 64 -6.15 12.19 -10.33
C HIS A 64 -7.15 12.30 -9.16
N HIS A 65 -8.19 11.46 -9.13
CA HIS A 65 -9.21 11.49 -8.10
C HIS A 65 -8.95 10.43 -7.04
N LEU A 66 -8.90 10.84 -5.77
CA LEU A 66 -8.91 9.93 -4.64
C LEU A 66 -10.31 9.31 -4.50
N THR A 67 -10.45 8.03 -4.80
CA THR A 67 -11.74 7.33 -4.83
C THR A 67 -12.04 6.57 -3.54
N SER A 68 -11.01 6.19 -2.80
CA SER A 68 -11.14 5.51 -1.51
C SER A 68 -9.95 5.85 -0.62
N THR A 69 -10.21 5.88 0.69
CA THR A 69 -9.20 6.02 1.74
C THR A 69 -9.47 5.02 2.84
N MET A 70 -8.41 4.56 3.48
CA MET A 70 -8.50 3.73 4.67
C MET A 70 -7.41 4.15 5.65
N GLU A 71 -7.83 4.33 6.90
CA GLU A 71 -6.95 4.59 8.02
C GLU A 71 -7.25 3.58 9.13
N ALA A 72 -6.21 3.01 9.73
CA ALA A 72 -6.36 2.06 10.81
C ALA A 72 -5.12 2.03 11.72
N VAL A 73 -5.31 1.56 12.95
CA VAL A 73 -4.17 1.06 13.75
C VAL A 73 -4.20 -0.46 13.63
N VAL A 74 -3.15 -1.02 13.02
CA VAL A 74 -3.00 -2.47 12.85
C VAL A 74 -2.04 -3.03 13.87
N GLU A 75 -2.36 -4.21 14.38
CA GLU A 75 -1.50 -4.96 15.30
C GLU A 75 -0.91 -6.19 14.60
N ARG A 76 0.38 -6.43 14.82
CA ARG A 76 1.06 -7.62 14.30
C ARG A 76 0.46 -8.87 14.95
N HIS A 77 -0.27 -9.65 14.16
CA HIS A 77 -0.74 -10.96 14.56
C HIS A 77 0.44 -11.90 14.85
N GLN A 78 0.40 -12.58 16.00
CA GLN A 78 1.36 -13.63 16.34
C GLN A 78 0.65 -14.97 16.20
N SER A 79 0.96 -15.70 15.13
CA SER A 79 0.61 -17.10 14.94
C SER A 79 1.70 -18.00 15.52
#